data_AF-J4IAD0-F1
#
_entry.id   AF-J4IAD0-F1
#
_cell.length_a   1.000
_cell.length_b   1.000
_cell.length_c   1.000
_cell.angle_alpha   90.00
_cell.angle_beta   90.00
_cell.angle_gamma   90.00
#
_symmetry.space_group_name_H-M   'P 1'
#
loop_
_entity.id
_entity.type
_entity.pdbx_description
1 polymer ?
#
loop_
_entity_poly.entity_id
_entity_poly.type
_entity_poly.pdbx_seq_one_letter_code
_entity_poly.pdbx_strand_id
1 'polypeptide(L)'
;MSGIKPPFTAATALQKVKAAQNLWNTRDPASVVQAYALDTIWRNRDQFIRRGRDEAAAFLTKKWTYEGDYRLRKEFFAFTDNKIAV
;
A
#
# COMPACT_ATOMS: atom_id res chain seq x y z
N MET A 1 -10.20 -4.84 -10.37
CA MET A 1 -8.88 -4.31 -9.93
C MET A 1 -8.19 -3.66 -11.12
N SER A 2 -7.84 -2.38 -10.96
CA SER A 2 -7.37 -1.45 -11.99
C SER A 2 -6.27 -2.01 -12.88
N GLY A 3 -6.40 -1.83 -14.20
CA GLY A 3 -5.43 -2.24 -15.23
C GLY A 3 -4.06 -1.56 -15.20
N ILE A 4 -3.70 -0.93 -14.08
CA ILE A 4 -2.39 -0.32 -13.85
C ILE A 4 -1.41 -1.44 -13.49
N LYS A 5 -0.64 -1.87 -14.48
CA LYS A 5 0.35 -2.93 -14.38
C LYS A 5 1.73 -2.40 -14.79
N PRO A 6 2.82 -2.99 -14.28
CA PRO A 6 4.16 -2.69 -14.75
C PRO A 6 4.41 -3.31 -16.15
N PRO A 7 5.38 -2.80 -16.92
CA PRO A 7 6.23 -1.63 -16.60
C PRO A 7 5.43 -0.33 -16.57
N PHE A 8 5.78 0.56 -15.62
CA PHE A 8 5.06 1.82 -15.44
C PHE A 8 5.51 2.90 -16.42
N THR A 9 4.61 3.84 -16.71
CA THR A 9 4.92 5.16 -17.25
C THR A 9 4.75 6.19 -16.13
N ALA A 10 5.19 7.44 -16.33
CA ALA A 10 4.99 8.49 -15.33
C ALA A 10 3.49 8.66 -14.97
N ALA A 11 2.62 8.62 -15.97
CA ALA A 11 1.17 8.73 -15.78
C ALA A 11 0.60 7.56 -14.98
N THR A 12 0.97 6.32 -15.32
CA THR A 12 0.44 5.13 -14.62
C THR A 12 1.06 4.95 -13.24
N ALA A 13 2.31 5.36 -13.03
CA ALA A 13 2.95 5.42 -11.72
C ALA A 13 2.23 6.41 -10.79
N LEU A 14 1.96 7.64 -11.26
CA LEU A 14 1.20 8.63 -10.50
C LEU A 14 -0.21 8.11 -10.15
N GLN A 15 -0.89 7.51 -11.12
CA GLN A 15 -2.21 6.91 -10.89
C GLN A 15 -2.14 5.79 -9.84
N LYS A 16 -1.11 4.94 -9.87
CA LYS A 16 -0.89 3.88 -8.87
C LYS A 16 -0.68 4.46 -7.47
N VAL A 17 0.11 5.53 -7.35
CA VAL A 17 0.37 6.22 -6.07
C VAL A 17 -0.92 6.80 -5.49
N LYS A 18 -1.73 7.49 -6.30
CA LYS A 18 -2.99 8.08 -5.83
C LYS A 18 -4.06 7.01 -5.52
N ALA A 19 -4.11 5.92 -6.29
CA ALA A 19 -4.96 4.78 -5.96
C ALA A 19 -4.57 4.17 -4.60
N ALA A 20 -3.28 4.00 -4.33
CA ALA A 20 -2.79 3.52 -3.03
C ALA A 20 -3.10 4.53 -1.91
N GLN A 21 -2.96 5.85 -2.14
CA GLN A 21 -3.35 6.87 -1.16
C GLN A 21 -4.83 6.74 -0.78
N ASN A 22 -5.71 6.67 -1.78
CA ASN A 22 -7.15 6.56 -1.57
C ASN A 22 -7.50 5.28 -0.81
N LEU A 23 -6.89 4.16 -1.18
CA LEU A 23 -7.09 2.88 -0.51
C LEU A 23 -6.64 2.93 0.96
N TRP A 24 -5.50 3.52 1.27
CA TRP A 24 -5.04 3.64 2.65
C TRP A 24 -5.89 4.60 3.49
N ASN A 25 -6.51 5.61 2.88
CA ASN A 25 -7.41 6.54 3.58
C ASN A 25 -8.78 5.93 3.92
N THR A 26 -9.15 4.77 3.34
CA THR A 26 -10.36 4.06 3.79
C THR A 26 -10.21 3.55 5.22
N ARG A 27 -8.96 3.32 5.68
CA ARG A 27 -8.63 2.72 6.99
C ARG A 27 -9.31 1.35 7.19
N ASP A 28 -9.55 0.64 6.10
CA ASP A 28 -10.12 -0.71 6.10
C ASP A 28 -9.01 -1.74 5.82
N PRO A 29 -8.54 -2.50 6.83
CA PRO A 29 -7.51 -3.51 6.68
C PRO A 29 -7.85 -4.55 5.60
N ALA A 30 -9.10 -5.02 5.56
CA ALA A 30 -9.53 -6.07 4.65
C ALA A 30 -9.46 -5.61 3.19
N SER A 31 -9.86 -4.37 2.92
CA SER A 31 -9.74 -3.78 1.58
C SER A 31 -8.27 -3.50 1.19
N VAL A 32 -7.45 -2.99 2.12
CA VAL A 32 -6.08 -2.59 1.82
C VAL A 32 -5.20 -3.78 1.45
N VAL A 33 -5.32 -4.91 2.16
CA VAL A 33 -4.47 -6.08 1.89
C VAL A 33 -4.75 -6.73 0.53
N GLN A 34 -5.93 -6.51 -0.07
CA GLN A 34 -6.24 -7.03 -1.41
C GLN A 34 -5.37 -6.41 -2.51
N ALA A 35 -4.73 -5.27 -2.25
CA ALA A 35 -3.81 -4.65 -3.21
C ALA A 35 -2.41 -5.29 -3.25
N TYR A 36 -2.11 -6.23 -2.35
CA TYR A 36 -0.81 -6.87 -2.21
C TYR A 36 -0.87 -8.34 -2.64
N ALA A 37 0.26 -8.96 -2.98
CA ALA A 37 0.30 -10.40 -3.26
C ALA A 37 -0.08 -11.22 -2.02
N LEU A 38 -0.50 -12.48 -2.21
CA LEU A 38 -0.89 -13.37 -1.09
C LEU A 38 0.28 -13.58 -0.12
N ASP A 39 1.49 -13.67 -0.65
CA ASP A 39 2.78 -13.89 0.02
C ASP A 39 3.57 -12.59 0.26
N THR A 40 2.89 -11.44 0.33
CA THR A 40 3.57 -10.13 0.47
C THR A 40 4.48 -10.06 1.71
N ILE A 41 5.64 -9.42 1.53
CA ILE A 41 6.64 -9.20 2.58
C ILE A 41 6.80 -7.70 2.80
N TRP A 42 6.54 -7.21 4.01
CA TRP A 42 6.73 -5.81 4.36
C TRP A 42 7.75 -5.65 5.48
N ARG A 43 8.44 -4.51 5.43
CA ARG A 43 9.09 -3.92 6.59
C ARG A 43 8.41 -2.57 6.85
N ASN A 44 7.77 -2.42 8.01
CA ASN A 44 7.20 -1.16 8.45
C ASN A 44 7.91 -0.72 9.73
N ARG A 45 8.72 0.36 9.63
CA ARG A 45 9.61 0.80 10.72
C ARG A 45 10.53 -0.36 11.17
N ASP A 46 10.36 -0.82 12.41
CA ASP A 46 11.05 -1.91 13.08
C ASP A 46 10.30 -3.26 12.99
N GLN A 47 9.10 -3.27 12.42
CA GLN A 47 8.24 -4.45 12.31
C GLN A 47 8.38 -5.14 10.94
N PHE A 48 8.40 -6.46 10.96
CA PHE A 48 8.49 -7.31 9.77
C PHE A 48 7.24 -8.15 9.62
N ILE A 49 6.63 -8.09 8.44
CA ILE A 49 5.47 -8.89 8.05
C ILE A 49 5.97 -9.84 6.97
N ARG A 50 6.00 -11.14 7.26
CA ARG A 50 6.58 -12.17 6.37
C ARG A 50 5.57 -13.22 5.97
N ARG A 51 4.40 -13.27 6.62
CA ARG A 51 3.34 -14.26 6.40
C ARG A 51 2.18 -13.69 5.59
N GLY A 52 2.48 -12.83 4.61
CA GLY A 52 1.50 -12.42 3.61
C GLY A 52 0.39 -11.49 4.12
N ARG A 53 -0.78 -11.59 3.47
CA ARG A 53 -1.91 -10.69 3.71
C ARG A 53 -2.50 -10.77 5.12
N ASP A 54 -2.52 -11.94 5.74
CA ASP A 54 -3.16 -12.10 7.06
C ASP A 54 -2.40 -11.33 8.15
N GLU A 55 -1.07 -11.42 8.14
CA GLU A 55 -0.22 -10.67 9.05
C GLU A 55 -0.22 -9.16 8.73
N ALA A 56 -0.32 -8.80 7.43
CA ALA A 56 -0.52 -7.41 7.03
C ALA A 56 -1.86 -6.83 7.51
N ALA A 57 -2.94 -7.61 7.46
CA ALA A 57 -4.27 -7.20 7.93
C ALA A 57 -4.25 -6.98 9.45
N ALA A 58 -3.67 -7.91 10.22
CA ALA A 58 -3.51 -7.77 11.66
C ALA A 58 -2.68 -6.53 12.03
N PHE A 59 -1.59 -6.26 11.29
CA PHE A 59 -0.79 -5.06 11.48
C PHE A 59 -1.61 -3.78 11.24
N LEU A 60 -2.39 -3.72 10.15
CA LEU A 60 -3.21 -2.55 9.82
C LEU A 60 -4.34 -2.32 10.83
N THR A 61 -4.98 -3.39 11.30
CA THR A 61 -5.98 -3.32 12.39
C THR A 61 -5.38 -2.67 13.63
N LYS A 62 -4.18 -3.12 14.03
CA LYS A 62 -3.48 -2.54 15.17
C LYS A 62 -3.12 -1.07 14.92
N LYS A 63 -2.56 -0.74 13.76
CA LYS A 63 -2.16 0.62 13.37
C LYS A 63 -3.32 1.62 13.54
N TRP A 64 -4.49 1.32 12.97
CA TRP A 64 -5.62 2.26 13.00
C TRP A 64 -6.43 2.24 14.30
N THR A 65 -6.13 1.32 15.23
CA THR A 65 -6.61 1.44 16.62
C THR A 65 -5.87 2.57 17.35
N TYR A 66 -4.60 2.81 17.03
CA TYR A 66 -3.80 3.88 17.65
C TYR A 66 -3.80 5.19 16.86
N GLU A 67 -4.01 5.14 15.54
CA GLU A 67 -4.01 6.30 14.64
C GLU A 67 -5.45 6.68 14.21
N GLY A 68 -6.27 7.20 15.15
CA GLY A 68 -7.70 7.43 14.93
C GLY A 68 -8.04 8.48 13.85
N ASP A 69 -7.35 9.62 13.84
CA ASP A 69 -7.54 10.70 12.85
C ASP A 69 -6.63 10.55 11.62
N TYR A 70 -6.32 9.31 11.26
CA TYR A 70 -5.41 9.02 10.16
C TYR A 70 -5.85 9.66 8.84
N ARG A 71 -4.96 10.48 8.26
CA ARG A 71 -5.06 11.06 6.93
C ARG A 71 -3.70 10.97 6.24
N LEU A 72 -3.69 10.35 5.06
CA LEU A 72 -2.46 10.09 4.31
C LEU A 72 -2.42 10.90 3.02
N ARG A 73 -1.26 11.51 2.76
CA ARG A 73 -0.85 12.00 1.44
C ARG A 73 0.35 11.18 0.96
N LYS A 74 0.31 10.76 -0.30
CA LYS A 74 1.40 10.10 -1.01
C LYS A 74 1.72 10.91 -2.26
N GLU A 75 2.99 11.18 -2.49
CA GLU A 75 3.45 11.87 -3.70
C GLU A 75 4.39 10.97 -4.47
N PHE A 76 4.39 11.12 -5.78
CA PHE A 76 5.25 10.31 -6.63
C PHE A 76 6.67 10.92 -6.62
N PHE A 77 7.69 10.09 -6.40
CA PHE A 77 9.09 10.52 -6.47
C PHE A 77 9.79 10.01 -7.74
N ALA A 78 9.83 8.69 -7.94
CA ALA A 78 10.48 8.06 -9.10
C ALA A 78 9.85 6.70 -9.42
N PHE A 79 10.02 6.20 -10.65
CA PHE A 79 9.70 4.82 -11.01
C PHE A 79 10.77 4.23 -11.90
N THR A 80 10.90 2.90 -11.87
CA THR A 80 11.71 2.13 -12.81
C THR A 80 11.06 0.75 -12.95
N ASP A 81 10.68 0.38 -14.16
CA ASP A 81 9.98 -0.87 -14.48
C ASP A 81 8.78 -1.15 -13.57
N ASN A 82 8.94 -2.06 -12.62
CA ASN A 82 7.91 -2.50 -11.68
C ASN A 82 8.03 -1.87 -10.28
N LYS A 83 8.93 -0.91 -10.08
CA LYS A 83 9.19 -0.26 -8.80
C LYS A 83 8.75 1.20 -8.85
N ILE A 84 8.16 1.66 -7.76
CA ILE A 84 7.78 3.06 -7.54
C ILE A 84 8.35 3.49 -6.18
N ALA A 85 9.07 4.62 -6.18
CA ALA A 85 9.40 5.37 -4.99
C ALA A 85 8.30 6.41 -4.74
N VAL A 86 7.78 6.39 -3.52
CA VAL A 86 6.62 7.17 -3.04
C VAL A 86 7.02 7.93 -1.79
#